data_AF-A0A7S2RLX9-F1
#
_entry.id   AF-A0A7S2RLX9-F1
#
_cell.length_a   1.000
_cell.length_b   1.000
_cell.length_c   1.000
_cell.angle_alpha   90.00
_cell.angle_beta   90.00
_cell.angle_gamma   90.00
#
_symmetry.space_group_name_H-M   'P 1'
#
loop_
_entity.id
_entity.type
_entity.pdbx_description
1 polymer ?
#
loop_
_entity_poly.entity_id
_entity_poly.type
_entity_poly.pdbx_seq_one_letter_code
_entity_poly.pdbx_strand_id
1 'polypeptide(L)'
;ISVVGHSLGGLYSRYMLALLPPDFVAAYHWDTFLTLASPHLGIRRPQLWARPFDLVFQGCAGCIPHFTSAHEMFLVDGPTPPLLHVMATDDRFLSNLRRFERRVCYANVWWDFQVPCSTASIRAHNPYRRRPGR
;
A
#
# COMPACT_ATOMS: atom_id res chain seq x y z
N ILE A 1 0.76 -3.27 -21.92
CA ILE A 1 -0.04 -3.73 -20.76
C ILE A 1 -0.05 -2.63 -19.71
N SER A 2 -1.23 -2.30 -19.20
CA SER A 2 -1.39 -1.36 -18.09
C SER A 2 -2.14 -2.05 -16.94
N VAL A 3 -1.69 -1.81 -15.72
CA VAL A 3 -2.22 -2.42 -14.51
C VAL A 3 -2.75 -1.32 -13.60
N VAL A 4 -4.01 -1.43 -13.22
CA VAL A 4 -4.70 -0.47 -12.36
C VAL A 4 -5.20 -1.19 -11.11
N GLY A 5 -4.74 -0.75 -9.94
CA GLY A 5 -5.15 -1.30 -8.66
C GLY A 5 -5.82 -0.24 -7.78
N HIS A 6 -6.96 -0.56 -7.21
CA HIS A 6 -7.62 0.27 -6.20
C HIS A 6 -7.53 -0.38 -4.83
N SER A 7 -7.21 0.40 -3.79
CA SER A 7 -7.07 -0.09 -2.42
C SER A 7 -6.11 -1.29 -2.37
N LEU A 8 -6.52 -2.41 -1.78
CA LEU A 8 -5.76 -3.66 -1.71
C LEU A 8 -5.36 -4.21 -3.09
N GLY A 9 -6.12 -3.91 -4.15
CA GLY A 9 -5.80 -4.36 -5.51
C GLY A 9 -4.46 -3.84 -6.03
N GLY A 10 -3.96 -2.70 -5.53
CA GLY A 10 -2.61 -2.24 -5.86
C GLY A 10 -1.50 -3.12 -5.28
N LEU A 11 -1.72 -3.66 -4.07
CA LEU A 11 -0.80 -4.61 -3.43
C LEU A 11 -0.84 -5.96 -4.15
N TYR A 12 -2.02 -6.48 -4.44
CA TYR A 12 -2.15 -7.71 -5.23
C TYR A 12 -1.51 -7.58 -6.61
N SER A 13 -1.66 -6.43 -7.26
CA SER A 13 -1.00 -6.17 -8.53
C SER A 13 0.53 -6.24 -8.41
N ARG A 14 1.11 -5.64 -7.35
CA ARG A 14 2.56 -5.73 -7.08
C ARG A 14 3.00 -7.16 -6.78
N TYR A 15 2.22 -7.92 -6.02
CA TYR A 15 2.49 -9.32 -5.71
C TYR A 15 2.44 -10.20 -6.97
N MET A 16 1.38 -10.07 -7.76
CA MET A 16 1.21 -10.76 -9.04
C MET A 16 2.38 -10.52 -9.98
N LEU A 17 2.83 -9.26 -10.12
CA LEU A 17 3.97 -8.93 -10.95
C LEU A 17 5.24 -9.65 -10.51
N ALA A 18 5.44 -9.89 -9.21
CA ALA A 18 6.59 -10.62 -8.69
C ALA A 18 6.56 -12.13 -9.04
N LEU A 19 5.37 -12.67 -9.31
CA LEU A 19 5.16 -14.07 -9.69
C LEU A 19 5.24 -14.31 -11.21
N LEU A 20 5.25 -13.25 -12.02
CA LEU A 20 5.31 -13.40 -13.47
C LEU A 20 6.67 -13.98 -13.90
N PRO A 21 6.68 -14.95 -14.82
CA PRO A 21 7.92 -15.50 -15.34
C PRO A 21 8.68 -14.44 -16.15
N PRO A 22 10.02 -14.40 -16.09
CA PRO A 22 10.84 -13.39 -16.77
C PRO A 22 10.57 -13.29 -18.28
N ASP A 23 10.34 -14.43 -18.94
CA ASP A 23 10.06 -14.50 -20.37
C ASP A 23 8.76 -13.81 -20.74
N PHE A 24 7.72 -13.96 -19.90
CA PHE A 24 6.46 -13.26 -20.07
C PHE A 24 6.65 -11.76 -19.87
N VAL A 25 7.38 -11.35 -18.82
CA VAL A 25 7.64 -9.92 -18.57
C VAL A 25 8.42 -9.30 -19.73
N ALA A 26 9.36 -10.02 -20.35
CA ALA A 26 10.13 -9.56 -21.49
C ALA A 26 9.33 -9.54 -22.81
N ALA A 27 8.32 -10.39 -22.96
CA ALA A 27 7.54 -10.52 -24.19
C ALA A 27 6.57 -9.34 -24.44
N TYR A 28 6.20 -8.58 -23.41
CA TYR A 28 5.21 -7.52 -23.52
C TYR A 28 5.77 -6.14 -23.23
N HIS A 29 5.21 -5.14 -23.92
CA HIS A 29 5.39 -3.74 -23.57
C HIS A 29 4.54 -3.39 -22.33
N TRP A 30 5.13 -2.70 -21.37
CA TRP A 30 4.49 -2.31 -20.11
C TRP A 30 4.36 -0.78 -20.05
N ASP A 31 3.13 -0.29 -20.05
CA ASP A 31 2.86 1.13 -20.21
C ASP A 31 2.66 1.82 -18.86
N THR A 32 1.57 1.49 -18.14
CA THR A 32 1.23 2.19 -16.89
C THR A 32 0.94 1.24 -15.74
N PHE A 33 1.61 1.44 -14.61
CA PHE A 33 1.23 0.90 -13.31
C PHE A 33 0.60 2.01 -12.47
N LEU A 34 -0.70 1.95 -12.24
CA LEU A 34 -1.45 2.98 -11.54
C LEU A 34 -2.14 2.40 -10.30
N THR A 35 -2.00 3.09 -9.18
CA THR A 35 -2.68 2.72 -7.93
C THR A 35 -3.51 3.86 -7.37
N LEU A 36 -4.69 3.53 -6.87
CA LEU A 36 -5.66 4.47 -6.29
C LEU A 36 -5.91 4.08 -4.84
N ALA A 37 -5.58 4.96 -3.90
CA ALA A 37 -5.78 4.75 -2.46
C ALA A 37 -5.22 3.40 -1.96
N SER A 38 -4.12 2.92 -2.53
CA SER A 38 -3.49 1.65 -2.14
C SER A 38 -2.53 1.82 -0.97
N PRO A 39 -2.61 1.04 0.10
CA PRO A 39 -1.77 1.19 1.30
C PRO A 39 -0.37 0.59 1.10
N HIS A 40 0.46 1.21 0.27
CA HIS A 40 1.80 0.71 -0.08
C HIS A 40 2.73 0.47 1.12
N LEU A 41 2.53 1.23 2.20
CA LEU A 41 3.29 1.17 3.46
C LEU A 41 2.43 0.67 4.65
N GLY A 42 1.26 0.11 4.37
CA GLY A 42 0.31 -0.34 5.39
C GLY A 42 -0.62 0.78 5.88
N ILE A 43 -1.53 0.46 6.78
CA ILE A 43 -2.61 1.37 7.23
C ILE A 43 -2.40 1.87 8.66
N ARG A 44 -1.26 1.53 9.28
CA ARG A 44 -0.93 1.96 10.64
C ARG A 44 -0.71 3.48 10.70
N ARG A 45 -1.39 4.17 11.62
CA ARG A 45 -1.25 5.62 11.81
C ARG A 45 -0.46 5.87 13.10
N PRO A 46 0.60 6.70 13.09
CA PRO A 46 1.27 7.10 14.33
C PRO A 46 0.24 7.71 15.30
N GLN A 47 0.24 7.26 16.57
CA GLN A 47 -0.74 7.66 17.58
C GLN A 47 -0.91 9.18 17.72
N LEU A 48 0.17 9.95 17.50
CA LEU A 48 0.18 11.42 17.52
C LEU A 48 -0.74 12.07 16.45
N TRP A 49 -1.17 11.33 15.43
CA TRP A 49 -1.93 11.82 14.26
C TRP A 49 -3.27 11.10 14.08
N ALA A 50 -3.51 10.09 14.92
CA ALA A 50 -4.69 9.24 14.91
C ALA A 50 -5.84 9.96 15.62
N ARG A 51 -6.98 10.08 14.95
CA ARG A 51 -8.23 10.47 15.63
C ARG A 51 -8.67 9.33 16.56
N PRO A 52 -9.46 9.58 17.63
CA PRO A 52 -10.11 8.53 18.41
C PRO A 52 -10.71 7.38 17.56
N PHE A 53 -11.34 7.69 16.42
CA PHE A 53 -11.83 6.67 15.47
C PHE A 53 -10.71 5.84 14.82
N ASP A 54 -9.58 6.44 14.47
CA ASP A 54 -8.41 5.74 13.93
C ASP A 54 -7.77 4.81 14.98
N LEU A 55 -7.88 5.14 16.28
CA LEU A 55 -7.41 4.29 17.38
C LEU A 55 -8.34 3.10 17.61
N VAL A 56 -9.65 3.30 17.52
CA VAL A 56 -10.65 2.21 17.55
C VAL A 56 -10.47 1.30 16.35
N PHE A 57 -10.30 1.85 15.15
CA PHE A 57 -10.08 1.05 13.93
C PHE A 57 -8.76 0.26 14.00
N GLN A 58 -7.68 0.86 14.50
CA GLN A 58 -6.41 0.17 14.75
C GLN A 58 -6.53 -0.93 15.83
N GLY A 59 -7.30 -0.69 16.89
CA GLY A 59 -7.54 -1.66 17.95
C GLY A 59 -8.43 -2.83 17.50
N CYS A 60 -9.50 -2.54 16.74
CA CYS A 60 -10.42 -3.55 16.22
C CYS A 60 -9.79 -4.40 15.11
N ALA A 61 -8.85 -3.86 14.35
CA ALA A 61 -8.21 -4.62 13.27
C ALA A 61 -7.36 -5.81 13.76
N GLY A 62 -6.80 -5.74 14.97
CA GLY A 62 -6.18 -6.90 15.62
C GLY A 62 -7.18 -7.92 16.16
N CYS A 63 -8.48 -7.60 16.15
CA CYS A 63 -9.57 -8.39 16.73
C CYS A 63 -10.57 -8.93 15.69
N ILE A 64 -10.28 -8.82 14.38
CA ILE A 64 -11.11 -9.41 13.31
C ILE A 64 -10.40 -10.67 12.78
N PRO A 65 -10.59 -11.84 13.42
CA PRO A 65 -9.81 -13.07 13.17
C PRO A 65 -10.02 -13.72 11.79
N HIS A 66 -10.83 -13.12 10.90
CA HIS A 66 -11.14 -13.66 9.57
C HIS A 66 -10.69 -12.75 8.42
N PHE A 67 -9.91 -11.69 8.70
CA PHE A 67 -9.42 -10.77 7.68
C PHE A 67 -7.88 -10.81 7.62
N THR A 68 -7.33 -11.91 7.10
CA THR A 68 -5.87 -12.10 6.92
C THR A 68 -5.21 -10.92 6.19
N SER A 69 -5.87 -10.34 5.19
CA SER A 69 -5.39 -9.15 4.49
C SER A 69 -5.32 -7.88 5.36
N ALA A 70 -6.10 -7.78 6.45
CA ALA A 70 -5.99 -6.66 7.39
C ALA A 70 -4.75 -6.82 8.27
N HIS A 71 -4.45 -8.03 8.75
CA HIS A 71 -3.21 -8.31 9.48
C HIS A 71 -1.98 -7.93 8.63
N GLU A 72 -2.02 -8.20 7.32
CA GLU A 72 -0.96 -7.82 6.37
C GLU A 72 -0.82 -6.31 6.20
N MET A 73 -1.94 -5.61 6.09
CA MET A 73 -1.96 -4.15 6.02
C MET A 73 -1.53 -3.49 7.33
N PHE A 74 -1.70 -4.15 8.48
CA PHE A 74 -1.28 -3.66 9.79
C PHE A 74 0.14 -4.09 10.20
N LEU A 75 0.85 -4.85 9.36
CA LEU A 75 2.18 -5.39 9.65
C LEU A 75 2.18 -6.35 10.86
N VAL A 76 1.08 -7.09 11.06
CA VAL A 76 0.86 -8.01 12.20
C VAL A 76 1.00 -9.48 11.78
N ASP A 77 1.37 -9.77 10.53
CA ASP A 77 1.55 -11.16 10.10
C ASP A 77 2.74 -11.84 10.78
N GLY A 78 2.59 -13.16 10.97
CA GLY A 78 3.53 -14.02 11.69
C GLY A 78 4.97 -14.17 11.16
N PRO A 79 5.33 -13.92 9.87
CA PRO A 79 6.73 -13.92 9.49
C PRO A 79 7.38 -12.54 9.74
N THR A 80 8.52 -12.54 10.45
CA THR A 80 9.38 -11.36 10.59
C THR A 80 10.43 -11.36 9.46
N PRO A 81 10.45 -10.36 8.55
CA PRO A 81 9.61 -9.17 8.49
C PRO A 81 8.25 -9.40 7.79
N PRO A 82 7.20 -8.61 8.12
CA PRO A 82 5.85 -8.77 7.57
C PRO A 82 5.82 -8.71 6.04
N LEU A 83 4.88 -9.41 5.40
CA LEU A 83 4.83 -9.54 3.93
C LEU A 83 4.82 -8.17 3.23
N LEU A 84 4.04 -7.23 3.74
CA LEU A 84 3.96 -5.89 3.15
C LEU A 84 5.28 -5.12 3.22
N HIS A 85 6.07 -5.34 4.28
CA HIS A 85 7.42 -4.81 4.38
C HIS A 85 8.33 -5.45 3.34
N VAL A 86 8.30 -6.79 3.21
CA VAL A 86 9.06 -7.50 2.17
C VAL A 86 8.71 -6.98 0.77
N MET A 87 7.42 -6.82 0.47
CA MET A 87 6.97 -6.29 -0.83
C MET A 87 7.41 -4.84 -1.10
N ALA A 88 7.75 -4.08 -0.05
CA ALA A 88 8.23 -2.71 -0.17
C ALA A 88 9.77 -2.60 -0.23
N THR A 89 10.50 -3.60 0.26
CA THR A 89 11.98 -3.55 0.36
C THR A 89 12.71 -4.54 -0.54
N ASP A 90 12.13 -5.70 -0.81
CA ASP A 90 12.75 -6.77 -1.60
C ASP A 90 12.64 -6.47 -3.10
N ASP A 91 13.76 -6.55 -3.82
CA ASP A 91 13.86 -6.25 -5.24
C ASP A 91 12.96 -7.14 -6.09
N ARG A 92 12.67 -8.37 -5.64
CA ARG A 92 11.76 -9.30 -6.33
C ARG A 92 10.37 -8.72 -6.58
N PHE A 93 9.89 -7.84 -5.69
CA PHE A 93 8.58 -7.18 -5.83
C PHE A 93 8.64 -5.82 -6.52
N LEU A 94 9.85 -5.29 -6.74
CA LEU A 94 10.07 -3.94 -7.28
C LEU A 94 10.66 -3.95 -8.69
N SER A 95 11.42 -4.98 -9.05
CA SER A 95 12.14 -5.09 -10.33
C SER A 95 11.21 -5.00 -11.53
N ASN A 96 10.09 -5.74 -11.51
CA ASN A 96 9.11 -5.73 -12.59
C ASN A 96 8.33 -4.42 -12.68
N LEU A 97 8.19 -3.66 -11.59
CA LEU A 97 7.61 -2.31 -11.64
C LEU A 97 8.47 -1.32 -12.44
N ARG A 98 9.80 -1.55 -12.50
CA ARG A 98 10.71 -0.70 -13.28
C ARG A 98 10.48 -0.80 -14.79
N ARG A 99 9.84 -1.88 -15.26
CA ARG A 99 9.53 -2.09 -16.70
C ARG A 99 8.42 -1.19 -17.22
N PHE A 100 7.54 -0.72 -16.35
CA PHE A 100 6.47 0.19 -16.76
C PHE A 100 7.04 1.56 -17.12
N GLU A 101 6.58 2.15 -18.22
CA GLU A 101 6.95 3.52 -18.58
C GLU A 101 6.46 4.53 -17.53
N ARG A 102 5.25 4.32 -17.01
CA ARG A 102 4.61 5.18 -16.01
C ARG A 102 4.30 4.40 -14.74
N ARG A 103 4.69 4.94 -13.59
CA ARG A 103 4.32 4.44 -12.25
C ARG A 103 3.65 5.58 -11.49
N VAL A 104 2.37 5.45 -11.20
CA VAL A 104 1.57 6.52 -10.58
C VAL A 104 0.85 5.99 -9.35
N CYS A 105 0.91 6.74 -8.25
CA CYS A 105 0.10 6.50 -7.07
C CYS A 105 -0.77 7.74 -6.80
N TYR A 106 -2.08 7.55 -6.76
CA TYR A 106 -3.04 8.55 -6.33
C TYR A 106 -3.49 8.25 -4.91
N ALA A 107 -3.48 9.27 -4.09
CA ALA A 107 -3.91 9.21 -2.70
C ALA A 107 -5.06 10.19 -2.48
N ASN A 108 -6.08 9.73 -1.77
CA ASN A 108 -7.15 10.60 -1.30
C ASN A 108 -6.61 11.50 -0.19
N VAL A 109 -6.68 12.81 -0.43
CA VAL A 109 -6.18 13.81 0.51
C VAL A 109 -7.12 13.97 1.70
N TRP A 110 -8.42 13.93 1.41
CA TRP A 110 -9.51 14.18 2.33
C TRP A 110 -10.47 12.98 2.33
N TRP A 111 -11.03 12.68 3.50
CA TRP A 111 -12.15 11.74 3.70
C TRP A 111 -11.84 10.26 3.43
N ASP A 112 -10.56 9.90 3.34
CA ASP A 112 -10.12 8.51 3.37
C ASP A 112 -9.75 8.08 4.80
N PHE A 113 -10.69 7.35 5.41
CA PHE A 113 -10.51 6.79 6.75
C PHE A 113 -9.74 5.47 6.70
N GLN A 114 -9.81 4.72 5.59
CA GLN A 114 -9.21 3.40 5.47
C GLN A 114 -7.71 3.49 5.21
N VAL A 115 -7.31 4.31 4.24
CA VAL A 115 -5.93 4.39 3.78
C VAL A 115 -5.38 5.80 4.01
N PRO A 116 -4.40 5.97 4.92
CA PRO A 116 -3.76 7.26 5.11
C PRO A 116 -3.15 7.80 3.80
N CYS A 117 -3.35 9.08 3.52
CA CYS A 117 -2.74 9.72 2.35
C CYS A 117 -1.21 9.52 2.28
N SER A 118 -0.53 9.50 3.43
CA SER A 118 0.91 9.24 3.52
C SER A 118 1.31 7.86 3.00
N THR A 119 0.55 6.81 3.32
CA THR A 119 0.83 5.45 2.82
C THR A 119 0.51 5.33 1.34
N ALA A 120 -0.63 5.88 0.89
CA ALA A 120 -1.05 5.78 -0.51
C ALA A 120 -0.18 6.57 -1.47
N SER A 121 0.40 7.69 -1.01
CA SER A 121 1.31 8.52 -1.81
C SER A 121 2.80 8.21 -1.58
N ILE A 122 3.12 7.23 -0.73
CA ILE A 122 4.50 6.88 -0.34
C ILE A 122 5.25 8.14 0.16
N ARG A 123 4.65 8.82 1.15
CA ARG A 123 5.18 10.06 1.75
C ARG A 123 5.23 9.93 3.27
N ALA A 124 6.18 10.63 3.89
CA ALA A 124 6.29 10.66 5.36
C ALA A 124 5.07 11.33 6.04
N HIS A 125 4.46 12.33 5.39
CA HIS A 125 3.31 13.05 5.94
C HIS A 125 2.35 13.54 4.83
N ASN A 126 1.08 13.72 5.18
CA ASN A 126 0.11 14.38 4.30
C ASN A 126 0.34 15.91 4.33
N PRO A 127 0.78 16.55 3.23
CA PRO A 127 1.07 17.99 3.20
C PRO A 127 -0.18 18.87 3.31
N TYR A 128 -1.37 18.33 3.04
CA TYR A 128 -2.63 19.07 3.07
C TYR A 128 -3.35 18.99 4.42
N ARG A 129 -2.88 18.13 5.34
CA ARG A 129 -3.44 18.05 6.69
C ARG A 129 -2.74 19.10 7.55
N ARG A 130 -3.47 20.14 7.96
CA ARG A 130 -2.95 21.16 8.89
C ARG A 130 -2.52 20.49 10.19
N ARG A 131 -1.32 20.85 10.69
CA ARG A 131 -0.90 20.50 12.04
C ARG A 131 -1.86 21.18 13.03
N PRO A 132 -2.38 20.48 14.05
CA PRO A 132 -3.06 21.16 15.14
C PRO A 132 -2.09 22.19 15.74
N GLY A 133 -2.46 23.47 15.75
CA GLY A 133 -1.66 24.55 16.35
C GLY A 133 -0.82 25.43 15.40
N ARG A 134 -1.07 25.41 14.08
CA ARG A 134 -0.60 26.46 13.15
C ARG A 134 -1.72 26.92 12.23
#